data_AF-A0A973KR25-F1
#
_entry.id   AF-A0A973KR25-F1
#
_cell.length_a   1.000
_cell.length_b   1.000
_cell.length_c   1.000
_cell.angle_alpha   90.00
_cell.angle_beta   90.00
_cell.angle_gamma   90.00
#
_symmetry.space_group_name_H-M   'P 1'
#
loop_
_entity.id
_entity.type
_entity.pdbx_description
1 polymer ?
#
loop_
_entity_poly.entity_id
_entity_poly.type
_entity_poly.pdbx_seq_one_letter_code
_entity_poly.pdbx_strand_id
1 'polypeptide(L)'
;MRRTALATAVAATLLPLSACSSHADGGDGEVPDYVTLMRQTTHGVRWQLDAWESPQGLCLAVDGPAGPGSSGALGAAGSGACTFGPPTKDAADNSFWFAGSEPGLPDGAVTVSYGPVPPETARVQVATHLDVAAHPLPAGHHLPRADVWWAVYAPGGTTGTALPNPRPIAASGRVLPLRPY
;
A
#
# COMPACT_ATOMS: atom_id res chain seq x y z
N MET A 1 -15.27 48.56 58.09
CA MET A 1 -16.47 48.56 57.23
C MET A 1 -16.13 47.80 55.95
N ARG A 2 -16.80 46.67 55.73
CA ARG A 2 -16.64 45.81 54.54
C ARG A 2 -17.38 46.43 53.36
N ARG A 3 -16.74 46.52 52.19
CA ARG A 3 -17.42 46.68 50.91
C ARG A 3 -16.89 45.63 49.94
N THR A 4 -17.68 44.58 49.82
CA THR A 4 -17.60 43.52 48.82
C THR A 4 -18.04 44.12 47.48
N ALA A 5 -17.21 44.03 46.45
CA ALA A 5 -17.61 44.34 45.07
C ALA A 5 -17.49 43.05 44.25
N LEU A 6 -18.63 42.57 43.76
CA LEU A 6 -18.75 41.46 42.82
C LEU A 6 -18.22 41.90 41.46
N ALA A 7 -17.22 41.21 40.92
CA ALA A 7 -16.84 41.33 39.52
C ALA A 7 -17.54 40.24 38.72
N THR A 8 -18.44 40.68 37.85
CA THR A 8 -19.27 39.89 36.94
C THR A 8 -18.38 39.17 35.92
N ALA A 9 -18.40 37.83 35.91
CA ALA A 9 -17.76 37.04 34.87
C ALA A 9 -18.63 37.09 33.60
N VAL A 10 -18.09 37.67 32.52
CA VAL A 10 -18.68 37.59 31.18
C VAL A 10 -18.40 36.19 30.65
N ALA A 11 -19.43 35.32 30.67
CA ALA A 11 -19.37 34.01 30.04
C ALA A 11 -19.36 34.18 28.52
N ALA A 12 -18.22 33.92 27.89
CA ALA A 12 -18.13 33.78 26.45
C ALA A 12 -18.82 32.46 26.05
N THR A 13 -20.01 32.56 25.47
CA THR A 13 -20.70 31.45 24.80
C THR A 13 -19.94 31.08 23.53
N LEU A 14 -19.02 30.12 23.66
CA LEU A 14 -18.48 29.37 22.52
C LEU A 14 -19.54 28.37 22.05
N LEU A 15 -20.34 28.77 21.08
CA LEU A 15 -21.00 27.84 20.16
C LEU A 15 -20.00 27.53 19.04
N PRO A 16 -19.56 26.27 18.93
CA PRO A 16 -19.45 25.72 17.59
C PRO A 16 -20.09 24.33 17.48
N LEU A 17 -21.03 24.28 16.53
CA LEU A 17 -21.08 23.27 15.47
C LEU A 17 -21.20 21.82 15.94
N SER A 18 -22.46 21.38 16.04
CA SER A 18 -22.99 20.25 15.27
C SER A 18 -21.94 19.24 14.76
N ALA A 19 -21.33 18.47 15.66
CA ALA A 19 -20.71 17.19 15.28
C ALA A 19 -21.82 16.14 15.15
N CYS A 20 -22.73 16.36 14.20
CA CYS A 20 -23.55 15.31 13.62
C CYS A 20 -22.68 14.58 12.60
N SER A 21 -22.03 13.52 13.03
CA SER A 21 -21.71 12.40 12.14
C SER A 21 -21.74 11.15 13.01
N SER A 22 -22.98 10.75 13.33
CA SER A 22 -23.29 9.35 13.56
C SER A 22 -22.79 8.57 12.34
N HIS A 23 -21.65 7.90 12.44
CA HIS A 23 -21.43 6.73 11.61
C HIS A 23 -22.38 5.67 12.15
N ALA A 24 -23.35 5.30 11.32
CA ALA A 24 -24.30 4.27 11.62
C ALA A 24 -23.56 2.94 11.72
N ASP A 25 -23.59 2.33 12.91
CA ASP A 25 -23.42 0.90 13.06
C ASP A 25 -24.46 0.19 12.18
N GLY A 26 -24.04 -0.37 11.05
CA GLY A 26 -24.96 -1.09 10.18
C GLY A 26 -24.39 -1.57 8.85
N GLY A 27 -23.79 -2.76 8.85
CA GLY A 27 -23.75 -3.68 7.72
C GLY A 27 -22.75 -3.37 6.58
N ASP A 28 -22.06 -4.43 6.17
CA ASP A 28 -21.08 -4.53 5.07
C ASP A 28 -19.68 -4.00 5.43
N GLY A 29 -18.69 -4.90 5.32
CA GLY A 29 -17.35 -4.77 5.90
C GLY A 29 -16.70 -3.41 5.67
N GLU A 30 -16.37 -2.74 6.77
CA GLU A 30 -15.70 -1.44 6.77
C GLU A 30 -14.43 -1.51 5.90
N VAL A 31 -14.37 -0.66 4.88
CA VAL A 31 -13.15 -0.50 4.07
C VAL A 31 -12.08 0.03 5.02
N PRO A 32 -10.96 -0.69 5.22
CA PRO A 32 -9.95 -0.26 6.18
C PRO A 32 -9.40 1.11 5.78
N ASP A 33 -9.08 1.96 6.76
CA ASP A 33 -8.36 3.21 6.50
C ASP A 33 -7.06 2.91 5.73
N TYR A 34 -6.92 3.48 4.53
CA TYR A 34 -5.83 3.18 3.61
C TYR A 34 -5.15 4.46 3.10
N VAL A 35 -3.92 4.30 2.61
CA VAL A 35 -3.14 5.32 1.91
C VAL A 35 -2.90 4.88 0.48
N THR A 36 -3.26 5.74 -0.47
CA THR A 36 -2.88 5.53 -1.86
C THR A 36 -1.42 5.92 -2.10
N LEU A 37 -0.60 4.94 -2.46
CA LEU A 37 0.83 5.11 -2.74
C LEU A 37 1.07 5.62 -4.16
N MET A 38 0.25 5.18 -5.10
CA MET A 38 0.35 5.52 -6.52
C MET A 38 -1.02 5.49 -7.19
N ARG A 39 -1.24 6.36 -8.18
CA ARG A 39 -2.37 6.30 -9.11
C ARG A 39 -1.86 6.27 -10.54
N GLN A 40 -2.41 5.40 -11.37
CA GLN A 40 -2.07 5.28 -12.78
C GLN A 40 -3.31 5.02 -13.65
N THR A 41 -3.11 5.06 -14.96
CA THR A 41 -4.10 4.65 -15.94
C THR A 41 -3.38 3.85 -17.02
N THR A 42 -3.78 2.59 -17.20
CA THR A 42 -3.24 1.66 -18.20
C THR A 42 -4.40 1.22 -19.08
N HIS A 43 -4.23 1.28 -20.40
CA HIS A 43 -5.23 0.86 -21.39
C HIS A 43 -6.65 1.43 -21.16
N GLY A 44 -6.74 2.66 -20.65
CA GLY A 44 -8.03 3.32 -20.36
C GLY A 44 -8.67 2.93 -19.02
N VAL A 45 -8.04 2.03 -18.25
CA VAL A 45 -8.46 1.67 -16.89
C VAL A 45 -7.62 2.44 -15.88
N ARG A 46 -8.29 3.19 -15.01
CA ARG A 46 -7.65 3.82 -13.85
C ARG A 46 -7.48 2.80 -12.75
N TRP A 47 -6.31 2.80 -12.11
CA TRP A 47 -6.02 1.95 -10.97
C TRP A 47 -5.08 2.66 -10.00
N GLN A 48 -4.98 2.13 -8.78
CA GLN A 48 -4.09 2.65 -7.77
C GLN A 48 -3.47 1.51 -6.95
N LEU A 49 -2.33 1.79 -6.31
CA LEU A 49 -1.71 0.91 -5.32
C LEU A 49 -1.97 1.50 -3.95
N ASP A 50 -2.70 0.77 -3.12
CA ASP A 50 -3.08 1.18 -1.76
C ASP A 50 -2.34 0.36 -0.72
N ALA A 51 -2.13 0.98 0.44
CA ALA A 51 -1.56 0.38 1.62
C ALA A 51 -2.44 0.62 2.85
N TRP A 52 -2.60 -0.38 3.69
CA TRP A 52 -3.25 -0.24 4.99
C TRP A 52 -2.58 -1.16 6.01
N GLU A 53 -2.74 -0.84 7.29
CA GLU A 53 -2.33 -1.75 8.36
C GLU A 53 -3.52 -2.63 8.74
N SER A 54 -3.24 -3.92 8.97
CA SER A 54 -4.23 -4.88 9.48
C SER A 54 -3.64 -5.62 10.69
N PRO A 55 -4.44 -6.41 11.42
CA PRO A 55 -3.90 -7.31 12.45
C PRO A 55 -2.84 -8.30 11.95
N GLN A 56 -2.70 -8.48 10.63
CA GLN A 56 -1.71 -9.33 9.98
C GLN A 56 -0.45 -8.56 9.54
N GLY A 57 -0.36 -7.25 9.79
CA GLY A 57 0.73 -6.38 9.36
C GLY A 57 0.35 -5.50 8.16
N LEU A 58 1.37 -5.00 7.45
CA LEU A 58 1.21 -4.17 6.25
C LEU A 58 0.51 -4.98 5.15
N CYS A 59 -0.57 -4.42 4.61
CA CYS A 59 -1.24 -4.92 3.43
C CYS A 59 -1.01 -3.97 2.25
N LEU A 60 -0.84 -4.55 1.06
CA LEU A 60 -0.78 -3.81 -0.20
C LEU A 60 -1.77 -4.43 -1.18
N ALA A 61 -2.51 -3.59 -1.90
CA ALA A 61 -3.37 -4.05 -2.98
C ALA A 61 -3.38 -3.08 -4.15
N VAL A 62 -3.55 -3.66 -5.33
CA VAL A 62 -3.91 -2.92 -6.54
C VAL A 62 -5.41 -3.06 -6.73
N ASP A 63 -6.07 -1.98 -7.17
CA ASP A 63 -7.46 -2.08 -7.63
C ASP A 63 -7.63 -3.23 -8.63
N GLY A 64 -8.79 -3.89 -8.64
CA GLY A 64 -9.08 -4.90 -9.66
C GLY A 64 -8.91 -4.37 -11.09
N PRO A 65 -8.84 -5.24 -12.11
CA PRO A 65 -8.57 -4.86 -13.50
C PRO A 65 -9.64 -3.93 -14.13
N ALA A 66 -10.73 -3.65 -13.42
CA ALA A 66 -11.78 -2.69 -13.78
C ALA A 66 -11.67 -1.32 -13.05
N GLY A 67 -10.72 -1.18 -12.12
CA GLY A 67 -10.44 0.05 -11.39
C GLY A 67 -11.21 0.21 -10.06
N PRO A 68 -11.01 1.35 -9.38
CA PRO A 68 -11.60 1.60 -8.06
C PRO A 68 -13.13 1.70 -8.16
N GLY A 69 -13.84 0.95 -7.30
CA GLY A 69 -15.30 0.99 -7.17
C GLY A 69 -16.08 -0.10 -7.91
N SER A 70 -15.42 -1.04 -8.62
CA SER A 70 -16.10 -2.16 -9.31
C SER A 70 -16.40 -3.36 -8.40
N SER A 71 -15.75 -3.45 -7.24
CA SER A 71 -16.03 -4.43 -6.18
C SER A 71 -15.98 -3.69 -4.84
N GLY A 72 -17.02 -3.80 -4.03
CA GLY A 72 -17.24 -2.99 -2.82
C GLY A 72 -16.21 -3.12 -1.68
N ALA A 73 -15.06 -3.76 -1.90
CA ALA A 73 -13.96 -3.77 -0.94
C ALA A 73 -12.61 -3.75 -1.68
N LEU A 74 -11.66 -2.96 -1.16
CA LEU A 74 -10.25 -3.01 -1.57
C LEU A 74 -9.75 -4.45 -1.47
N GLY A 75 -9.11 -4.96 -2.53
CA GLY A 75 -8.61 -6.33 -2.57
C GLY A 75 -9.64 -7.43 -2.92
N ALA A 76 -10.94 -7.12 -3.09
CA ALA A 76 -11.96 -8.14 -3.35
C ALA A 76 -12.01 -8.65 -4.81
N ALA A 77 -11.46 -7.90 -5.76
CA ALA A 77 -11.39 -8.30 -7.17
C ALA A 77 -10.01 -8.08 -7.81
N GLY A 78 -8.98 -7.75 -7.01
CA GLY A 78 -7.65 -7.45 -7.49
C GLY A 78 -6.63 -7.71 -6.40
N SER A 79 -5.69 -8.61 -6.71
CA SER A 79 -4.34 -8.65 -6.18
C SER A 79 -4.13 -7.89 -4.86
N GLY A 80 -4.47 -8.52 -3.74
CA GLY A 80 -4.21 -7.99 -2.41
C GLY A 80 -3.42 -9.00 -1.61
N ALA A 81 -2.38 -8.55 -0.93
CA ALA A 81 -1.64 -9.38 0.00
C ALA A 81 -1.44 -8.65 1.32
N CYS A 82 -1.72 -9.36 2.40
CA CYS A 82 -1.28 -9.05 3.74
C CYS A 82 -0.21 -10.10 4.10
N THR A 83 0.69 -9.79 5.02
CA THR A 83 1.83 -10.63 5.42
C THR A 83 2.92 -10.76 4.33
N PHE A 84 3.89 -9.85 4.34
CA PHE A 84 5.06 -9.93 3.47
C PHE A 84 6.22 -10.55 4.23
N GLY A 85 6.40 -11.86 4.06
CA GLY A 85 7.44 -12.65 4.70
C GLY A 85 8.54 -13.02 3.71
N PRO A 86 9.83 -12.96 4.08
CA PRO A 86 10.89 -13.48 3.22
C PRO A 86 10.67 -15.00 3.04
N PRO A 87 11.01 -15.56 1.89
CA PRO A 87 10.95 -17.01 1.68
C PRO A 87 11.77 -17.70 2.76
N THR A 88 11.17 -18.69 3.41
CA THR A 88 11.86 -19.52 4.40
C THR A 88 12.18 -20.87 3.80
N LYS A 89 13.01 -21.67 4.48
CA LYS A 89 13.28 -23.05 4.06
C LYS A 89 12.00 -23.89 3.99
N ASP A 90 11.04 -23.60 4.87
CA ASP A 90 9.81 -24.38 5.02
C ASP A 90 8.64 -23.78 4.22
N ALA A 91 8.79 -22.56 3.70
CA ALA A 91 7.83 -21.86 2.85
C ALA A 91 8.60 -21.01 1.81
N ALA A 92 9.11 -21.67 0.78
CA ALA A 92 9.89 -21.05 -0.29
C ALA A 92 9.03 -20.19 -1.24
N ASP A 93 7.72 -20.39 -1.19
CA ASP A 93 6.66 -19.72 -1.93
C ASP A 93 5.97 -18.60 -1.15
N ASN A 94 6.36 -18.34 0.11
CA ASN A 94 6.03 -17.07 0.77
C ASN A 94 6.63 -15.95 -0.06
N SER A 95 5.82 -15.37 -0.93
CA SER A 95 6.27 -14.32 -1.81
C SER A 95 6.36 -13.04 -0.98
N PHE A 96 7.57 -12.51 -0.88
CA PHE A 96 7.82 -11.18 -0.30
C PHE A 96 7.18 -10.03 -1.11
N TRP A 97 6.32 -10.38 -2.06
CA TRP A 97 5.72 -9.55 -3.08
C TRP A 97 4.45 -10.23 -3.57
N PHE A 98 3.62 -9.51 -4.31
CA PHE A 98 2.44 -10.06 -4.96
C PHE A 98 2.42 -9.68 -6.44
N ALA A 99 1.86 -10.55 -7.28
CA ALA A 99 1.72 -10.37 -8.72
C ALA A 99 0.25 -10.35 -9.13
N GLY A 100 -0.14 -9.42 -9.99
CA GLY A 100 -1.44 -9.39 -10.66
C GLY A 100 -1.28 -9.17 -12.15
N SER A 101 -2.40 -9.24 -12.88
CA SER A 101 -2.47 -8.78 -14.27
C SER A 101 -2.46 -7.25 -14.31
N GLU A 102 -1.83 -6.66 -15.33
CA GLU A 102 -1.93 -5.22 -15.57
C GLU A 102 -3.41 -4.83 -15.81
N PRO A 103 -3.94 -3.83 -15.09
CA PRO A 103 -5.30 -3.35 -15.32
C PRO A 103 -5.53 -2.94 -16.77
N GLY A 104 -6.65 -3.38 -17.32
CA GLY A 104 -7.02 -3.16 -18.72
C GLY A 104 -6.44 -4.15 -19.74
N LEU A 105 -5.67 -5.16 -19.32
CA LEU A 105 -5.23 -6.27 -20.18
C LEU A 105 -5.82 -7.64 -19.78
N PRO A 106 -5.84 -8.62 -20.71
CA PRO A 106 -6.13 -10.02 -20.38
C PRO A 106 -5.09 -10.60 -19.41
N ASP A 107 -5.50 -11.62 -18.65
CA ASP A 107 -4.64 -12.25 -17.66
C ASP A 107 -3.33 -12.81 -18.23
N GLY A 108 -2.23 -12.54 -17.53
CA GLY A 108 -0.89 -13.06 -17.84
C GLY A 108 -0.15 -12.39 -19.00
N ALA A 109 -0.75 -11.42 -19.71
CA ALA A 109 -0.07 -10.71 -20.80
C ALA A 109 1.03 -9.76 -20.31
N VAL A 110 0.75 -9.04 -19.22
CA VAL A 110 1.65 -8.11 -18.52
C VAL A 110 1.29 -8.21 -17.05
N THR A 111 2.31 -8.27 -16.19
CA THR A 111 2.12 -8.39 -14.75
C THR A 111 2.44 -7.10 -14.03
N VAL A 112 1.59 -6.73 -13.08
CA VAL A 112 1.91 -5.76 -12.03
C VAL A 112 2.48 -6.55 -10.86
N SER A 113 3.63 -6.13 -10.34
CA SER A 113 4.25 -6.73 -9.17
C SER A 113 4.63 -5.65 -8.17
N TYR A 114 4.47 -5.91 -6.88
CA TYR A 114 4.79 -4.97 -5.82
C TYR A 114 5.08 -5.69 -4.50
N GLY A 115 5.77 -5.01 -3.59
CA GLY A 115 6.02 -5.50 -2.24
C GLY A 115 6.79 -4.49 -1.39
N PRO A 116 6.83 -4.67 -0.06
CA PRO A 116 7.72 -3.90 0.79
C PRO A 116 9.17 -4.26 0.53
N VAL A 117 10.09 -3.40 0.94
CA VAL A 117 11.54 -3.61 0.92
C VAL A 117 12.20 -2.93 2.12
N PRO A 118 13.43 -3.31 2.50
CA PRO A 118 14.17 -2.61 3.53
C PRO A 118 14.30 -1.10 3.22
N PRO A 119 14.22 -0.21 4.23
CA PRO A 119 14.31 1.25 4.04
C PRO A 119 15.62 1.76 3.42
N GLU A 120 16.64 0.92 3.34
CA GLU A 120 17.92 1.25 2.72
C GLU A 120 17.96 0.88 1.22
N THR A 121 16.85 0.37 0.67
CA THR A 121 16.74 -0.07 -0.72
C THR A 121 16.61 1.13 -1.64
N ALA A 122 17.47 1.21 -2.65
CA ALA A 122 17.36 2.22 -3.69
C ALA A 122 16.67 1.67 -4.95
N ARG A 123 16.97 0.41 -5.27
CA ARG A 123 16.44 -0.30 -6.44
C ARG A 123 16.12 -1.75 -6.10
N VAL A 124 15.27 -2.39 -6.89
CA VAL A 124 14.86 -3.79 -6.74
C VAL A 124 14.99 -4.48 -8.08
N GLN A 125 15.77 -5.56 -8.13
CA GLN A 125 15.79 -6.45 -9.29
C GLN A 125 14.59 -7.39 -9.18
N VAL A 126 13.73 -7.39 -10.21
CA VAL A 126 12.46 -8.15 -10.23
C VAL A 126 12.46 -9.22 -11.34
N ALA A 127 13.28 -9.02 -12.37
CA ALA A 127 13.60 -10.01 -13.39
C ALA A 127 15.09 -9.91 -13.73
N THR A 128 15.65 -10.90 -14.43
CA THR A 128 17.12 -10.96 -14.67
C THR A 128 17.69 -9.70 -15.29
N HIS A 129 16.91 -8.95 -16.09
CA HIS A 129 17.34 -7.70 -16.74
C HIS A 129 16.44 -6.49 -16.40
N LEU A 130 15.74 -6.52 -15.26
CA LEU A 130 14.85 -5.44 -14.85
C LEU A 130 15.10 -5.03 -13.39
N ASP A 131 15.62 -3.82 -13.23
CA ASP A 131 15.73 -3.10 -11.96
C ASP A 131 14.67 -1.99 -11.92
N VAL A 132 13.93 -1.88 -10.83
CA VAL A 132 12.96 -0.80 -10.56
C VAL A 132 13.35 0.00 -9.34
N ALA A 133 12.92 1.26 -9.25
CA ALA A 133 13.18 2.08 -8.07
C ALA A 133 12.35 1.60 -6.88
N ALA A 134 12.91 1.75 -5.68
CA ALA A 134 12.13 1.69 -4.45
C ALA A 134 11.64 3.10 -4.08
N HIS A 135 10.48 3.15 -3.43
CA HIS A 135 9.77 4.36 -3.10
C HIS A 135 9.37 4.32 -1.62
N PRO A 136 9.70 5.35 -0.83
CA PRO A 136 9.28 5.41 0.55
C PRO A 136 7.77 5.56 0.65
N LEU A 137 7.16 4.91 1.64
CA LEU A 137 5.76 5.17 1.99
C LEU A 137 5.60 6.64 2.40
N PRO A 138 4.47 7.28 2.04
CA PRO A 138 4.13 8.61 2.53
C PRO A 138 4.17 8.63 4.07
N ALA A 139 4.79 9.65 4.65
CA ALA A 139 4.79 9.81 6.10
C ALA A 139 3.39 10.15 6.61
N GLY A 140 2.90 9.43 7.63
CA GLY A 140 1.61 9.67 8.27
C GLY A 140 0.68 8.44 8.23
N HIS A 141 -0.60 8.62 8.60
CA HIS A 141 -1.65 7.61 8.48
C HIS A 141 -1.43 6.30 9.24
N HIS A 142 -0.69 6.35 10.36
CA HIS A 142 -0.39 5.20 11.21
C HIS A 142 0.36 4.05 10.52
N LEU A 143 0.74 4.18 9.25
CA LEU A 143 1.48 3.14 8.56
C LEU A 143 2.90 3.02 9.10
N PRO A 144 3.42 1.79 9.16
CA PRO A 144 4.80 1.56 9.53
C PRO A 144 5.73 2.16 8.47
N ARG A 145 6.91 2.65 8.88
CA ARG A 145 7.89 3.23 7.94
C ARG A 145 8.45 2.11 7.06
N ALA A 146 7.92 1.99 5.84
CA ALA A 146 8.39 1.06 4.83
C ALA A 146 8.88 1.81 3.60
N ASP A 147 9.75 1.14 2.84
CA ASP A 147 9.87 1.41 1.42
C ASP A 147 9.11 0.31 0.67
N VAL A 148 8.53 0.65 -0.46
CA VAL A 148 7.87 -0.29 -1.36
C VAL A 148 8.48 -0.20 -2.74
N TRP A 149 8.27 -1.20 -3.56
CA TRP A 149 8.52 -1.11 -4.99
C TRP A 149 7.28 -1.58 -5.74
N TRP A 150 7.19 -1.20 -7.01
CA TRP A 150 6.25 -1.78 -7.94
C TRP A 150 6.83 -1.76 -9.34
N ALA A 151 6.36 -2.66 -10.18
CA ALA A 151 6.75 -2.78 -11.57
C ALA A 151 5.57 -3.25 -12.40
N VAL A 152 5.49 -2.75 -13.64
CA VAL A 152 4.57 -3.29 -14.64
C VAL A 152 5.41 -3.77 -15.81
N TYR A 153 5.35 -5.06 -16.11
CA TYR A 153 6.24 -5.66 -17.10
C TYR A 153 5.64 -6.91 -17.75
N ALA A 154 5.96 -7.11 -19.02
CA ALA A 154 5.70 -8.36 -19.71
C ALA A 154 6.83 -9.35 -19.36
N PRO A 155 6.52 -10.59 -18.93
CA PRO A 155 7.53 -11.63 -18.81
C PRO A 155 8.06 -12.01 -20.20
N GLY A 156 9.39 -12.02 -20.40
CA GLY A 156 9.98 -12.40 -21.70
C GLY A 156 11.29 -11.72 -22.06
N GLY A 157 11.66 -11.76 -23.35
CA GLY A 157 13.04 -11.55 -23.81
C GLY A 157 13.70 -10.20 -23.48
N THR A 158 12.94 -9.14 -23.24
CA THR A 158 13.49 -7.81 -22.91
C THR A 158 13.68 -7.59 -21.41
N THR A 159 12.83 -8.16 -20.57
CA THR A 159 12.87 -8.06 -19.10
C THR A 159 13.61 -9.24 -18.47
N GLY A 160 13.75 -10.32 -19.23
CA GLY A 160 14.37 -11.56 -18.83
C GLY A 160 13.42 -12.48 -18.07
N THR A 161 13.99 -13.39 -17.28
CA THR A 161 13.21 -14.32 -16.46
C THR A 161 12.81 -13.63 -15.16
N ALA A 162 11.52 -13.69 -14.81
CA ALA A 162 11.04 -13.21 -13.52
C ALA A 162 11.78 -13.92 -12.37
N LEU A 163 12.18 -13.16 -11.36
CA LEU A 163 12.78 -13.75 -10.18
C LEU A 163 11.69 -14.34 -9.30
N PRO A 164 11.90 -15.51 -8.68
CA PRO A 164 10.94 -16.05 -7.70
C PRO A 164 10.76 -15.11 -6.50
N ASN A 165 11.80 -14.33 -6.17
CA ASN A 165 11.76 -13.28 -5.17
C ASN A 165 12.52 -12.04 -5.65
N PRO A 166 12.04 -10.82 -5.34
CA PRO A 166 12.75 -9.59 -5.63
C PRO A 166 14.09 -9.54 -4.89
N ARG A 167 15.08 -8.86 -5.47
CA ARG A 167 16.37 -8.62 -4.84
C ARG A 167 16.55 -7.11 -4.60
N PRO A 168 16.43 -6.64 -3.35
CA PRO A 168 16.63 -5.23 -3.02
C PRO A 168 18.13 -4.90 -3.11
N ILE A 169 18.44 -3.74 -3.64
CA ILE A 169 19.79 -3.25 -3.92
C ILE A 169 19.91 -1.85 -3.32
N ALA A 170 20.89 -1.67 -2.43
CA ALA A 170 21.22 -0.38 -1.85
C ALA A 170 21.80 0.58 -2.90
N ALA A 171 21.85 1.88 -2.60
CA ALA A 171 22.46 2.88 -3.48
C ALA A 171 23.93 2.57 -3.84
N SER A 172 24.66 1.87 -2.97
CA SER A 172 26.03 1.42 -3.21
C SER A 172 26.16 0.23 -4.18
N GLY A 173 25.05 -0.34 -4.64
CA GLY A 173 25.03 -1.58 -5.44
C GLY A 173 25.07 -2.87 -4.60
N ARG A 174 25.16 -2.77 -3.27
CA ARG A 174 25.10 -3.92 -2.37
C ARG A 174 23.70 -4.53 -2.36
N VAL A 175 23.61 -5.84 -2.59
CA VAL A 175 22.36 -6.61 -2.42
C VAL A 175 22.01 -6.69 -0.93
N LEU A 176 20.75 -6.41 -0.61
CA LEU A 176 20.21 -6.44 0.75
C LEU A 176 19.39 -7.71 0.97
N PRO A 177 19.37 -8.26 2.19
CA PRO A 177 18.42 -9.31 2.54
C PRO A 177 17.00 -8.75 2.57
N LEU A 178 16.01 -9.56 2.16
CA LEU A 178 14.61 -9.30 2.42
C LEU A 178 14.36 -9.35 3.95
N ARG A 179 13.52 -8.46 4.48
CA ARG A 179 13.20 -8.37 5.91
C ARG A 179 11.70 -8.44 6.10
N PRO A 180 11.17 -9.32 6.98
CA PRO A 180 9.72 -9.41 7.21
C PRO A 180 9.11 -8.04 7.54
N TYR A 181 7.86 -7.87 7.12
CA TYR A 181 7.04 -6.72 7.47
C TYR A 181 5.86 -7.14 8.34
#